data_AF-J9EUK3-F1
#
_entry.id   AF-J9EUK3-F1
#
_cell.length_a   1.000
_cell.length_b   1.000
_cell.length_c   1.000
_cell.angle_alpha   90.00
_cell.angle_beta   90.00
_cell.angle_gamma   90.00
#
_symmetry.space_group_name_H-M   'P 1'
#
loop_
_entity.id
_entity.type
_entity.pdbx_description
1 polymer ?
#
loop_
_entity_poly.entity_id
_entity_poly.type
_entity_poly.pdbx_seq_one_letter_code
_entity_poly.pdbx_strand_id
1 'polypeptide(L)' 'MITRSELEAQKHRTNRHLRCSELLHELSSDSDLIVLTLPVPRFGFVSSCLYMAWLDMMTRDLPPTLMIRGNQTSVLTFYS' A
#
# COMPACT_ATOMS: atom_id res chain seq x y z
N MET A 1 3.08 -1.14 19.64
CA MET A 1 2.15 -0.02 19.87
C MET A 1 2.64 1.16 19.04
N ILE A 2 1.77 1.80 18.25
CA ILE A 2 2.14 2.93 17.38
C ILE A 2 2.27 4.19 18.23
N THR A 3 3.39 4.92 18.12
CA THR A 3 3.63 6.15 18.89
C THR A 3 3.25 7.40 18.09
N ARG A 4 2.89 8.50 18.78
CA ARG A 4 2.55 9.77 18.13
C ARG A 4 3.72 10.37 17.34
N SER A 5 4.95 10.23 17.85
CA SER A 5 6.16 10.71 17.18
C SER A 5 6.43 9.95 15.87
N GLU A 6 6.24 8.63 15.87
CA GLU A 6 6.35 7.80 14.67
C GLU A 6 5.30 8.18 13.62
N LEU A 7 4.05 8.41 14.06
CA LEU A 7 2.96 8.83 13.18
C LEU A 7 3.24 10.19 12.53
N GLU A 8 3.71 11.18 13.30
CA GLU A 8 4.11 12.49 12.76
C GLU A 8 5.29 12.36 11.79
N ALA A 9 6.30 11.54 12.12
CA ALA A 9 7.45 11.31 11.24
C ALA A 9 7.05 10.66 9.90
N GLN A 10 6.00 9.83 9.89
CA GLN A 10 5.49 9.16 8.68
C GLN A 10 4.17 9.76 8.15
N LYS A 11 3.81 10.98 8.57
CA LYS A 11 2.53 11.62 8.22
C LYS A 11 2.28 11.72 6.73
N HIS A 12 3.29 12.16 5.97
CA HIS A 12 3.18 12.29 4.52
C HIS A 12 2.91 10.93 3.83
N ARG A 13 3.55 9.85 4.30
CA ARG A 13 3.31 8.51 3.76
C ARG A 13 1.92 8.02 4.10
N THR A 14 1.52 8.18 5.37
CA THR A 14 0.18 7.82 5.85
C THR A 14 -0.90 8.52 5.04
N ASN A 15 -0.78 9.83 4.81
CA ASN A 15 -1.72 10.60 3.99
C ASN A 15 -1.77 10.12 2.54
N ARG A 16 -0.64 9.70 1.96
CA ARG A 16 -0.61 9.14 0.60
C ARG A 16 -1.35 7.81 0.52
N HIS A 17 -1.22 6.96 1.54
CA HIS A 17 -1.94 5.70 1.64
C HIS A 17 -3.45 5.93 1.81
N LEU A 18 -3.85 6.88 2.68
CA LEU A 18 -5.24 7.32 2.81
C LEU A 18 -5.82 7.79 1.48
N ARG A 19 -5.10 8.68 0.79
CA ARG A 19 -5.56 9.20 -0.50
C ARG A 19 -5.66 8.11 -1.57
N CYS A 20 -4.76 7.13 -1.57
CA CYS A 20 -4.90 5.97 -2.46
C CYS A 20 -6.16 5.17 -2.13
N SER A 21 -6.43 4.92 -0.86
CA SER A 21 -7.65 4.21 -0.43
C SER A 21 -8.91 4.92 -0.93
N GLU A 22 -9.00 6.24 -0.74
CA GLU A 22 -10.12 7.06 -1.24
C GLU A 22 -10.33 6.89 -2.75
N LEU A 23 -9.24 6.97 -3.53
CA LEU A 23 -9.30 6.82 -4.99
C LEU A 23 -9.71 5.40 -5.42
N LEU A 24 -9.27 4.37 -4.70
CA LEU A 24 -9.66 2.98 -4.98
C LEU A 24 -11.14 2.75 -4.71
N HIS A 25 -11.69 3.35 -3.65
CA HIS A 25 -13.12 3.30 -3.40
C HIS A 25 -13.92 4.07 -4.45
N GLU A 26 -13.44 5.23 -4.89
CA GLU A 26 -14.15 6.07 -5.87
C GLU A 26 -14.14 5.45 -7.28
N LEU A 27 -13.03 4.84 -7.69
CA LEU A 27 -12.81 4.44 -9.08
C LEU A 27 -12.83 2.92 -9.31
N SER A 28 -12.76 2.11 -8.26
CA SER A 28 -12.56 0.66 -8.37
C SER A 28 -13.44 -0.15 -7.43
N SER A 29 -14.51 0.44 -6.87
CA SER A 29 -15.48 -0.27 -6.01
C SER A 29 -16.13 -1.48 -6.67
N ASP A 30 -16.36 -1.41 -7.99
CA ASP A 30 -17.06 -2.45 -8.75
C ASP A 30 -16.12 -3.35 -9.56
N SER A 31 -14.82 -3.36 -9.23
CA SER A 31 -13.83 -4.19 -9.92
C SER A 31 -13.86 -5.65 -9.42
N ASP A 32 -13.67 -6.62 -10.31
CA ASP A 32 -13.56 -8.04 -9.92
C ASP A 32 -12.27 -8.35 -9.13
N LEU A 33 -11.19 -7.62 -9.45
CA LEU A 33 -9.88 -7.77 -8.82
C LEU A 33 -9.09 -6.46 -8.91
N ILE A 34 -8.48 -6.05 -7.81
CA ILE A 34 -7.58 -4.90 -7.76
C ILE A 34 -6.15 -5.38 -7.57
N VAL A 35 -5.25 -4.98 -8.46
CA VAL A 35 -3.81 -5.27 -8.35
C VAL A 35 -3.07 -4.00 -7.97
N LEU A 36 -2.47 -3.99 -6.77
CA LEU A 36 -1.76 -2.83 -6.23
C LEU A 36 -0.27 -3.12 -6.07
N THR A 37 0.55 -2.08 -6.19
CA THR A 37 1.96 -2.18 -5.79
C THR A 37 2.04 -2.18 -4.27
N LEU A 38 2.64 -3.23 -3.69
CA LEU A 38 2.88 -3.34 -2.26
C LEU A 38 3.83 -2.21 -1.81
N PRO A 39 3.40 -1.32 -0.89
CA PRO A 39 4.31 -0.32 -0.35
C PRO A 39 5.31 -0.99 0.57
N VAL A 40 6.60 -0.70 0.39
CA VAL A 40 7.66 -1.30 1.21
C VAL A 40 8.33 -0.20 2.03
N PRO A 41 8.20 -0.23 3.37
CA PRO A 41 8.93 0.69 4.23
C PRO A 41 10.42 0.33 4.23
N ARG A 42 11.27 1.32 4.50
CA ARG A 42 12.68 1.05 4.77
C ARG A 42 12.80 0.37 6.14
N PHE A 43 13.55 -0.72 6.20
CA PHE A 43 13.81 -1.46 7.43
C PHE A 43 14.37 -0.53 8.52
N GLY A 44 13.86 -0.66 9.75
CA GLY A 44 14.28 0.13 10.91
C GLY A 44 13.67 1.53 11.03
N PHE A 45 12.95 2.02 10.01
CA PHE A 45 12.31 3.36 10.04
C PHE A 45 10.83 3.35 10.42
N VAL A 46 10.17 2.19 10.26
CA VAL A 46 8.73 2.03 10.47
C VAL A 46 8.51 0.77 11.30
N SER A 47 7.72 0.87 12.36
CA SER A 47 7.32 -0.28 13.16
C SER A 47 6.45 -1.23 12.35
N SER A 48 6.54 -2.51 12.67
CA SER A 48 5.67 -3.53 12.05
C SER A 48 4.19 -3.20 12.26
N CYS A 49 3.83 -2.62 13.41
CA CYS A 49 2.45 -2.21 13.70
C CYS A 49 1.97 -1.11 12.74
N LEU A 50 2.76 -0.05 12.53
CA LEU A 50 2.38 1.04 11.64
C LEU A 50 2.32 0.58 10.19
N TYR A 51 3.25 -0.29 9.79
CA TYR A 51 3.24 -0.88 8.45
C TYR A 51 1.98 -1.71 8.21
N MET A 52 1.63 -2.63 9.12
CA MET A 52 0.41 -3.43 9.02
C MET A 52 -0.85 -2.56 9.03
N ALA A 53 -0.87 -1.48 9.80
CA ALA A 53 -1.97 -0.52 9.80
C ALA A 53 -2.14 0.18 8.44
N TRP A 54 -1.06 0.50 7.72
CA TRP A 54 -1.17 1.04 6.36
C TRP A 54 -1.73 0.01 5.38
N LEU A 55 -1.31 -1.24 5.46
CA LEU A 55 -1.83 -2.30 4.60
C LEU A 55 -3.33 -2.48 4.82
N ASP A 56 -3.74 -2.66 6.08
CA ASP A 56 -5.14 -2.82 6.48
C ASP A 56 -6.00 -1.63 6.04
N MET A 57 -5.53 -0.41 6.29
CA MET A 57 -6.23 0.82 5.90
C MET A 57 -6.48 0.89 4.39
N MET A 58 -5.49 0.57 3.55
CA MET A 58 -5.65 0.70 2.10
C MET A 58 -6.53 -0.37 1.47
N THR A 59 -6.69 -1.54 2.12
CA THR A 59 -7.44 -2.68 1.57
C THR A 59 -8.80 -2.87 2.21
N ARG A 60 -9.12 -2.06 3.21
CA ARG A 60 -10.39 -2.13 3.93
C ARG A 60 -11.54 -1.86 2.96
N ASP A 61 -12.57 -2.70 3.02
CA ASP A 61 -13.81 -2.55 2.25
C ASP A 61 -13.60 -2.43 0.71
N LEU A 62 -12.54 -3.05 0.19
CA LEU A 62 -12.29 -3.19 -1.24
C LEU A 62 -12.69 -4.59 -1.75
N PRO A 63 -12.96 -4.72 -3.07
CA PRO A 63 -12.98 -6.02 -3.73
C PRO A 63 -11.69 -6.81 -3.52
N PRO A 64 -11.63 -8.10 -3.93
CA PRO A 64 -10.42 -8.91 -3.85
C PRO A 64 -9.19 -8.12 -4.33
N THR A 65 -8.24 -7.89 -3.42
CA THR A 65 -7.09 -7.02 -3.67
C THR A 65 -5.79 -7.81 -3.51
N LEU A 66 -4.96 -7.79 -4.55
CA LEU A 66 -3.65 -8.42 -4.57
C LEU A 66 -2.55 -7.36 -4.55
N MET A 67 -1.75 -7.35 -3.49
CA MET A 67 -0.57 -6.50 -3.39
C MET A 67 0.66 -7.22 -3.93
N ILE A 68 1.33 -6.65 -4.93
CA ILE A 68 2.48 -7.24 -5.63
C ILE A 68 3.72 -6.38 -5.44
N ARG A 69 4.87 -7.03 -5.28
CA ARG A 69 6.19 -6.39 -5.28
C ARG A 69 7.13 -7.16 -6.19
N GLY A 70 7.75 -6.47 -7.16
CA GLY A 70 8.85 -7.03 -7.94
C GLY A 70 10.14 -7.15 -7.13
N ASN A 71 11.06 -8.00 -7.59
CA ASN A 71 12.41 -8.18 -7.05
C ASN A 71 13.45 -7.23 -7.70
N GLN A 72 13.00 -6.18 -8.38
CA GLN A 72 13.84 -5.19 -9.09
C GLN A 72 14.67 -5.80 -10.25
N THR A 73 14.29 -6.97 -10.77
CA THR A 73 14.88 -7.56 -11.99
C THR A 73 13.97 -7.30 -13.20
N SER A 74 14.56 -7.11 -14.38
CA SER A 74 13.78 -6.90 -15.62
C SER A 74 12.96 -8.15 -15.95
N VAL A 75 11.66 -7.95 -16.19
CA VAL A 75 10.72 -8.99 -16.60
C VAL A 75 10.21 -8.81 -18.02
N LEU A 76 10.54 -7.70 -18.68
CA LEU A 76 10.14 -7.44 -20.06
C LEU A 76 11.03 -8.25 -21.01
N THR A 77 10.51 -9.37 -21.49
CA THR A 77 11.01 -10.08 -22.65
C THR A 77 10.13 -9.71 -23.84
N PHE A 78 10.68 -9.00 -24.82
CA PHE A 78 9.96 -8.74 -26.07
C PHE A 78 9.85 -10.06 -26.84
N TYR A 79 8.63 -10.56 -26.97
CA TYR A 79 8.32 -11.60 -27.93
C TYR A 79 8.16 -10.92 -29.29
N SER A 80 9.16 -11.08 -30.16
CA SER A 80 9.13 -10.66 -31.56
C SER A 80 8.30 -11.60 -32.42
#